data_AF-A0A1J3FY98-F1
#
_entry.id   AF-A0A1J3FY98-F1
#
_cell.length_a   1.000
_cell.length_b   1.000
_cell.length_c   1.000
_cell.angle_alpha   90.00
_cell.angle_beta   90.00
_cell.angle_gamma   90.00
#
_symmetry.space_group_name_H-M   'P 1'
#
loop_
_entity.id
_entity.type
_entity.pdbx_description
1 polymer ?
#
loop_
_entity_poly.entity_id
_entity_poly.type
_entity_poly.pdbx_seq_one_letter_code
_entity_poly.pdbx_strand_id
1 'polypeptide(L)'
;RKTIWMYLAVPVLLYAGERFLRFFRSRLYTVEICKVVIYPGNVVVLHMSKPASFDYKSGQYVFVQCPAVSKFEWHPFSITSSPRDDYISIHIRQLGDWTEGIKKAFSVVCQAPEAGISGLLRADAPNRTSLPEL
;
A
#
# COMPACT_ATOMS: atom_id res chain seq x y z
N ARG A 1 -28.27 34.24 26.62
CA ARG A 1 -28.78 33.09 25.82
C ARG A 1 -27.58 32.39 25.22
N LYS A 2 -27.25 31.14 25.61
CA LYS A 2 -26.18 30.38 24.96
C LYS A 2 -26.78 29.62 23.78
N THR A 3 -26.33 29.93 22.58
CA THR A 3 -26.79 29.35 21.32
C THR A 3 -26.14 27.98 21.10
N ILE A 4 -26.92 27.02 20.61
CA ILE A 4 -26.49 25.64 20.26
C ILE A 4 -25.21 25.63 19.42
N TRP A 5 -25.02 26.66 18.59
CA TRP A 5 -23.82 26.93 17.80
C TRP A 5 -22.50 26.87 18.56
N MET A 6 -22.45 27.34 19.81
CA MET A 6 -21.20 27.33 20.59
C MET A 6 -20.78 25.91 20.98
N TYR A 7 -21.75 25.03 21.26
CA TYR A 7 -21.48 23.62 21.60
C TYR A 7 -21.20 22.77 20.35
N LEU A 8 -21.72 23.15 19.19
CA LEU A 8 -21.40 22.50 17.90
C LEU A 8 -20.08 22.99 17.31
N ALA A 9 -19.70 24.26 17.51
CA ALA A 9 -18.48 24.83 16.94
C ALA A 9 -17.22 24.12 17.46
N VAL A 10 -17.17 23.77 18.75
CA VAL A 10 -16.01 23.10 19.35
C VAL A 10 -15.71 21.73 18.71
N PRO A 11 -16.66 20.76 18.64
CA PRO A 11 -16.39 19.47 17.99
C PRO A 11 -16.17 19.61 16.48
N VAL A 12 -16.83 20.56 15.81
CA VAL A 12 -16.61 20.82 14.37
C VAL A 12 -15.21 21.36 14.11
N LEU A 13 -14.74 22.32 14.90
CA LEU A 13 -13.39 22.86 14.78
C LEU A 13 -12.33 21.80 15.11
N LEU A 14 -12.56 20.97 16.13
CA LEU A 14 -11.66 19.88 16.49
C LEU A 14 -11.57 18.83 15.37
N TYR A 15 -12.71 18.42 14.81
CA TYR A 15 -12.76 17.50 13.66
C TYR A 15 -12.11 18.09 12.41
N ALA A 16 -12.40 19.36 12.11
CA ALA A 16 -11.78 20.06 11.00
C ALA A 16 -10.26 20.13 11.18
N GLY A 17 -9.79 20.51 12.38
CA GLY A 17 -8.37 20.55 12.73
C GLY A 17 -7.69 19.19 12.54
N GLU A 18 -8.31 18.11 13.01
CA GLU A 18 -7.80 16.75 12.80
C GLU A 18 -7.74 16.39 11.30
N ARG A 19 -8.77 16.73 10.53
CA ARG A 19 -8.80 16.51 9.07
C ARG A 19 -7.74 17.32 8.33
N PHE A 20 -7.52 18.58 8.74
CA PHE A 20 -6.43 19.40 8.21
C PHE A 20 -5.07 18.79 8.55
N LEU A 21 -4.83 18.38 9.79
CA LEU A 21 -3.58 17.72 10.19
C LEU A 21 -3.29 16.46 9.38
N ARG A 22 -4.30 15.61 9.13
CA ARG A 22 -4.16 14.45 8.25
C ARG A 22 -3.79 14.86 6.82
N PHE A 23 -4.44 15.89 6.28
CA PHE A 23 -4.17 16.40 4.93
C PHE A 23 -2.77 17.03 4.77
N PHE A 24 -2.31 17.75 5.79
CA PHE A 24 -0.96 18.30 5.79
C PHE A 24 0.09 17.19 5.90
N ARG A 25 -0.11 16.20 6.79
CA ARG A 25 0.78 15.04 6.89
C ARG A 25 0.82 14.24 5.59
N SER A 26 -0.32 13.95 4.98
CA SER A 26 -0.36 13.18 3.73
C SER A 26 0.39 13.84 2.59
N ARG A 27 0.35 15.16 2.52
CA ARG A 27 1.03 15.95 1.50
C ARG A 27 2.55 16.04 1.71
N LEU A 28 3.03 15.79 2.92
CA LEU A 28 4.47 15.70 3.22
C LEU A 28 5.08 14.33 2.89
N TYR A 29 4.26 13.27 2.82
CA TYR A 29 4.69 11.89 2.52
C TYR A 29 4.11 11.40 1.19
N THR A 30 4.17 12.22 0.14
CA THR A 30 3.84 11.76 -1.20
C THR A 30 4.96 10.84 -1.68
N VAL A 31 4.68 9.54 -1.71
CA VAL A 31 5.64 8.55 -2.18
C VAL A 31 5.39 8.26 -3.65
N GLU A 32 6.44 8.28 -4.46
CA GLU A 32 6.35 7.88 -5.86
C GLU A 32 6.22 6.37 -5.98
N ILE A 33 5.22 5.94 -6.74
CA ILE A 33 4.97 4.53 -7.06
C ILE A 33 5.99 4.13 -8.13
N CYS A 34 6.93 3.26 -7.79
CA CYS A 34 7.96 2.82 -8.72
C CYS A 34 7.48 1.69 -9.63
N LYS A 35 6.76 0.71 -9.07
CA LYS A 35 6.33 -0.48 -9.82
C LYS A 35 5.04 -1.05 -9.27
N VAL A 36 4.17 -1.50 -10.16
CA VAL A 36 2.94 -2.20 -9.79
C VAL A 36 2.91 -3.55 -10.48
N VAL A 37 2.61 -4.60 -9.73
CA VAL A 37 2.51 -5.97 -10.23
C VAL A 37 1.13 -6.51 -9.87
N ILE A 38 0.41 -7.03 -10.87
CA ILE A 38 -0.91 -7.64 -10.69
C ILE A 38 -0.74 -9.16 -10.80
N TYR A 39 -1.12 -9.88 -9.76
CA TYR A 39 -1.05 -11.34 -9.74
C TYR A 39 -2.39 -11.97 -10.12
N PRO A 40 -2.38 -13.16 -10.77
CA PRO A 40 -3.59 -13.88 -11.19
C PRO A 40 -4.48 -14.42 -10.03
N GLY A 41 -4.25 -13.98 -8.79
CA GLY A 41 -5.04 -14.33 -7.60
C GLY A 41 -5.81 -13.16 -6.97
N ASN A 42 -6.13 -12.11 -7.76
CA ASN A 42 -6.75 -10.88 -7.28
C ASN A 42 -5.95 -10.15 -6.18
N VAL A 43 -4.62 -10.16 -6.33
CA VAL A 43 -3.69 -9.44 -5.45
C VAL A 43 -2.88 -8.47 -6.30
N VAL A 44 -2.78 -7.24 -5.82
CA VAL A 44 -1.95 -6.18 -6.40
C VAL A 44 -0.79 -5.94 -5.46
N VAL A 45 0.44 -5.99 -5.98
CA VAL A 45 1.65 -5.63 -5.24
C VAL A 45 2.13 -4.28 -5.72
N LEU A 46 2.22 -3.36 -4.77
CA LEU A 46 2.66 -1.99 -5.01
C LEU A 46 4.06 -1.83 -4.44
N HIS A 47 5.01 -1.43 -5.29
CA HIS A 47 6.35 -1.03 -4.90
C HIS A 47 6.45 0.49 -4.97
N MET A 48 6.85 1.08 -3.86
CA MET A 48 6.97 2.51 -3.66
C MET A 48 8.41 2.84 -3.26
N SER A 49 8.90 4.02 -3.64
CA SER A 49 10.22 4.49 -3.20
C SER A 49 10.24 4.73 -1.70
N LYS A 50 11.35 4.47 -1.00
CA LYS A 50 11.45 4.80 0.42
C LYS A 50 11.85 6.27 0.59
N PRO A 51 11.06 7.12 1.29
CA PRO A 51 11.50 8.48 1.62
C PRO A 51 12.73 8.46 2.53
N ALA A 52 13.65 9.40 2.37
CA ALA A 52 14.90 9.46 3.14
C ALA A 52 14.70 9.52 4.67
N SER A 53 13.57 10.07 5.14
CA SER A 53 13.21 10.18 6.56
C SER A 53 12.24 9.09 7.05
N PHE A 54 11.96 8.08 6.24
CA PHE A 54 11.00 7.02 6.58
C PHE A 54 11.72 5.81 7.19
N ASP A 55 11.78 5.77 8.52
CA ASP A 55 12.24 4.60 9.26
C ASP A 55 11.04 3.78 9.77
N TYR A 56 11.07 2.47 9.56
CA TYR A 56 9.99 1.56 9.95
C TYR A 56 10.57 0.23 10.43
N LYS A 57 9.82 -0.46 11.28
CA LYS A 57 10.16 -1.81 11.77
C LYS A 57 9.37 -2.87 11.00
N SER A 58 9.97 -4.04 10.82
CA SER A 58 9.30 -5.18 10.19
C SER A 58 7.98 -5.49 10.91
N GLY A 59 6.93 -5.78 10.13
CA GLY A 59 5.58 -6.04 10.64
C GLY A 59 4.72 -4.81 10.92
N GLN A 60 5.24 -3.59 10.70
CA GLN A 60 4.42 -2.39 10.75
C GLN A 60 3.52 -2.25 9.52
N TYR A 61 2.50 -1.42 9.65
CA TYR A 61 1.56 -1.08 8.58
C TYR A 61 1.74 0.37 8.15
N VAL A 62 1.34 0.64 6.91
CA VAL A 62 1.28 1.98 6.32
C VAL A 62 -0.15 2.28 5.90
N PHE A 63 -0.55 3.54 6.02
CA PHE A 63 -1.81 4.00 5.46
C PHE A 63 -1.59 4.48 4.04
N VAL A 64 -2.35 3.93 3.11
CA VAL A 64 -2.27 4.26 1.69
C VAL A 64 -3.52 5.00 1.27
N GLN A 65 -3.31 6.07 0.52
CA GLN A 65 -4.34 6.82 -0.17
C GLN A 65 -4.01 6.84 -1.66
N CYS A 66 -4.99 6.52 -2.50
CA CYS A 66 -4.86 6.57 -3.95
C CYS A 66 -5.82 7.63 -4.52
N PRO A 67 -5.33 8.83 -4.89
CA PRO A 67 -6.17 9.91 -5.41
C PRO A 67 -6.96 9.56 -6.68
N ALA A 68 -6.51 8.57 -7.46
CA ALA A 68 -7.19 8.09 -8.66
C ALA A 68 -8.48 7.32 -8.34
N VAL A 69 -8.58 6.74 -7.15
CA VAL A 69 -9.77 6.01 -6.68
C VAL A 69 -10.56 6.87 -5.71
N SER A 70 -9.88 7.39 -4.67
CA SER A 70 -10.51 8.17 -3.61
C SER A 70 -9.54 9.18 -3.01
N LYS A 71 -9.97 10.45 -2.99
CA LYS A 71 -9.18 11.57 -2.47
C LYS A 71 -9.23 11.72 -0.95
N PHE A 72 -10.07 10.97 -0.26
CA PHE A 72 -10.32 11.16 1.18
C PHE A 72 -10.29 9.87 2.01
N GLU A 73 -10.14 8.71 1.36
CA GLU A 73 -10.07 7.41 2.02
C GLU A 73 -8.62 6.97 2.22
N TRP A 74 -8.38 6.38 3.40
CA TRP A 74 -7.08 5.90 3.85
C TRP A 74 -7.25 4.47 4.31
N HIS A 75 -6.49 3.55 3.73
CA HIS A 75 -6.58 2.13 4.06
C HIS A 75 -5.24 1.63 4.63
N PRO A 76 -5.25 0.93 5.78
CA PRO A 76 -4.05 0.36 6.35
C PRO A 76 -3.63 -0.92 5.61
N PHE A 77 -2.35 -1.04 5.29
CA PHE A 77 -1.75 -2.25 4.72
C PHE A 77 -0.43 -2.59 5.40
N SER A 78 -0.18 -3.87 5.60
CA SER A 78 1.09 -4.34 6.16
C SER A 78 2.23 -4.19 5.16
N ILE A 79 3.37 -3.71 5.65
CA ILE A 79 4.59 -3.61 4.84
C ILE A 79 5.20 -5.00 4.72
N THR A 80 5.49 -5.41 3.49
CA THR A 80 6.08 -6.72 3.18
C THR A 80 7.56 -6.66 2.81
N SER A 81 8.14 -5.47 2.67
CA SER A 81 9.59 -5.28 2.44
C SER A 81 10.38 -5.16 3.74
N SER A 82 11.68 -5.45 3.67
CA SER A 82 12.59 -5.30 4.80
C SER A 82 12.86 -3.82 5.09
N PRO A 83 12.99 -3.40 6.37
CA PRO A 83 13.42 -2.06 6.75
C PRO A 83 14.73 -1.60 6.09
N ARG A 84 15.60 -2.55 5.72
CA ARG A 84 16.89 -2.30 5.08
C ARG A 84 16.78 -2.08 3.57
N ASP A 85 15.64 -2.41 2.96
CA ASP A 85 15.43 -2.22 1.53
C ASP A 85 15.17 -0.73 1.22
N ASP A 86 15.60 -0.29 0.02
CA ASP A 86 15.39 1.09 -0.47
C ASP A 86 13.98 1.31 -1.03
N TYR A 87 13.11 0.31 -0.93
CA TYR A 87 11.73 0.34 -1.40
C TYR A 87 10.76 -0.18 -0.35
N ILE A 88 9.52 0.31 -0.44
CA ILE A 88 8.39 -0.14 0.37
C ILE A 88 7.49 -0.97 -0.53
N SER A 89 7.30 -2.24 -0.19
CA SER A 89 6.34 -3.11 -0.86
C SER A 89 5.13 -3.39 0.02
N ILE A 90 3.95 -3.38 -0.58
CA ILE A 90 2.69 -3.77 0.07
C ILE A 90 1.90 -4.73 -0.82
N HIS A 91 1.18 -5.65 -0.19
CA HIS A 91 0.31 -6.60 -0.86
C HIS A 91 -1.15 -6.26 -0.56
N ILE A 92 -1.91 -5.91 -1.59
CA ILE A 92 -3.31 -5.52 -1.50
C ILE A 92 -4.16 -6.63 -2.14
N ARG A 93 -4.96 -7.31 -1.32
CA ARG A 93 -5.96 -8.26 -1.81
C ARG A 93 -7.25 -7.52 -2.15
N GLN A 94 -7.87 -7.88 -3.27
CA GLN A 94 -9.18 -7.35 -3.66
C GLN A 94 -10.26 -7.93 -2.73
N LEU A 95 -10.79 -7.10 -1.82
CA LEU A 95 -11.82 -7.47 -0.83
C LEU A 95 -13.02 -6.51 -0.80
N GLY A 96 -12.93 -5.35 -1.46
CA GLY A 96 -14.03 -4.38 -1.54
C GLY A 96 -13.81 -3.33 -2.63
N ASP A 97 -14.76 -2.41 -2.74
CA ASP A 97 -14.87 -1.44 -3.86
C ASP A 97 -13.60 -0.61 -4.06
N TRP A 98 -12.99 -0.13 -2.96
CA TRP A 98 -11.76 0.64 -3.04
C TRP A 98 -10.58 -0.17 -3.60
N THR A 99 -10.41 -1.41 -3.12
CA THR A 99 -9.34 -2.30 -3.59
C THR A 99 -9.53 -2.73 -5.04
N GLU A 100 -10.77 -2.88 -5.48
CA GLU A 100 -11.12 -3.12 -6.88
C GLU A 100 -10.83 -1.90 -7.76
N GLY A 101 -11.18 -0.70 -7.27
CA GLY A 101 -10.84 0.56 -7.91
C GLY A 101 -9.33 0.72 -8.10
N ILE A 102 -8.52 0.35 -7.11
CA ILE A 102 -7.06 0.34 -7.21
C ILE A 102 -6.60 -0.60 -8.32
N LYS A 103 -7.07 -1.84 -8.32
CA LYS A 103 -6.69 -2.81 -9.35
C LYS A 103 -7.05 -2.32 -10.74
N LYS A 104 -8.25 -1.73 -10.92
CA LYS A 104 -8.71 -1.16 -12.18
C LYS A 104 -7.87 0.04 -12.61
N ALA A 105 -7.51 0.93 -11.69
CA ALA A 105 -6.66 2.08 -11.98
C ALA A 105 -5.28 1.65 -12.48
N PHE A 106 -4.66 0.65 -11.83
CA PHE A 106 -3.34 0.16 -12.22
C PHE A 106 -3.36 -0.82 -13.39
N SER A 107 -4.47 -1.54 -13.65
CA SER A 107 -4.57 -2.41 -14.83
C SER A 107 -4.57 -1.64 -16.15
N VAL A 108 -4.97 -0.36 -16.13
CA VAL A 108 -4.90 0.52 -17.31
C VAL A 108 -3.45 0.96 -17.57
N VAL A 109 -2.63 1.08 -16.53
CA VAL A 109 -1.27 1.61 -16.60
C VAL A 109 -0.23 0.50 -16.81
N CYS A 110 -0.46 -0.68 -16.26
CA CYS A 110 0.49 -1.80 -16.32
C CYS A 110 0.08 -2.81 -17.40
N GLN A 111 0.91 -2.93 -18.43
CA GLN A 111 0.90 -4.12 -19.29
C GLN A 111 1.31 -5.34 -18.45
N ALA A 112 0.63 -6.48 -18.66
CA ALA A 112 0.85 -7.69 -17.89
C ALA A 112 2.33 -8.09 -17.89
N PRO A 113 2.91 -8.52 -16.75
CA PRO A 113 4.22 -9.15 -16.78
C PRO A 113 4.13 -10.42 -17.62
N GLU A 114 5.09 -10.60 -18.52
CA GLU A 114 5.30 -11.80 -19.34
C GLU A 114 4.98 -13.05 -18.53
N ALA A 115 3.95 -13.78 -18.99
CA ALA A 115 3.43 -14.99 -18.38
C ALA A 115 4.49 -16.11 -18.42
N GLY A 116 5.45 -16.06 -17.50
CA GLY A 116 6.54 -17.03 -17.47
C GLY A 116 7.44 -16.97 -16.22
N ILE A 117 7.42 -15.86 -15.48
CA ILE A 117 8.22 -15.72 -14.25
C ILE A 117 7.28 -15.53 -13.06
N SER A 118 6.47 -16.56 -12.81
CA SER A 118 5.81 -16.71 -11.52
C SER A 118 6.88 -16.89 -10.46
N GLY A 119 7.23 -15.81 -9.76
CA GLY A 119 8.12 -15.81 -8.58
C GLY A 119 7.56 -16.59 -7.38
N LEU A 120 6.78 -17.63 -7.62
CA LEU A 120 6.49 -18.69 -6.67
C LEU A 120 7.63 -19.72 -6.77
N LEU A 121 8.85 -19.27 -6.49
CA LEU A 121 9.90 -20.15 -6.03
C LEU A 121 9.45 -20.64 -4.66
N ARG A 122 8.68 -21.72 -4.67
CA ARG A 122 8.62 -22.63 -3.53
C ARG A 122 10.08 -22.91 -3.18
N ALA A 123 10.51 -22.48 -2.00
CA ALA A 123 11.73 -22.97 -1.41
C ALA A 123 11.48 -24.43 -1.03
N ASP A 124 11.36 -25.30 -2.03
CA ASP A 124 11.54 -26.72 -1.81
C ASP A 124 13.03 -26.87 -1.56
N ALA A 125 13.35 -27.14 -0.29
CA ALA A 125 14.68 -27.54 0.14
C ALA A 125 15.23 -28.58 -0.85
N PRO A 126 16.53 -28.55 -1.21
CA PRO A 126 17.08 -29.61 -2.03
C PRO A 126 17.01 -30.90 -1.22
N ASN A 127 16.06 -31.75 -1.57
CA ASN A 127 16.05 -33.13 -1.14
C ASN A 127 17.34 -33.76 -1.66
N ARG A 128 18.30 -33.97 -0.76
CA ARG A 128 19.53 -34.71 -1.04
C ARG A 128 19.17 -36.16 -1.28
N THR A 129 18.80 -36.51 -2.50
CA THR A 129 18.77 -37.90 -2.96
C THR A 129 19.06 -37.97 -4.45
N SER A 130 20.23 -38.54 -4.73
CA SER A 130 20.62 -39.28 -5.93
C SER A 130 20.53 -38.59 -7.30
N LEU A 131 21.67 -38.11 -7.80
CA LEU A 131 21.99 -38.21 -9.22
C LEU A 131 23.20 -39.15 -9.37
N PRO A 132 23.16 -40.14 -10.29
CA PRO A 132 24.26 -41.07 -10.50
C PRO A 132 25.42 -40.37 -11.21
N GLU A 133 26.63 -40.87 -10.94
CA GLU A 133 27.82 -40.56 -11.73
C GLU A 133 27.59 -40.88 -13.21
N LEU A 134 28.00 -39.93 -14.06
CA LEU A 134 28.79 -40.13 -15.28
C LEU A 134 29.32 -38.76 -15.74
#